data_AF-A0A258E8Z7-F1
#
_entry.id   AF-A0A258E8Z7-F1
#
_cell.length_a   1.000
_cell.length_b   1.000
_cell.length_c   1.000
_cell.angle_alpha   90.00
_cell.angle_beta   90.00
_cell.angle_gamma   90.00
#
_symmetry.space_group_name_H-M   'P 1'
#
loop_
_entity.id
_entity.type
_entity.pdbx_description
1 polymer ?
#
loop_
_entity_poly.entity_id
_entity_poly.type
_entity_poly.pdbx_seq_one_letter_code
_entity_poly.pdbx_strand_id
1 'polypeptide(L)'
;MPLAAGLIPAAKTVPVVSVTDLDHLEYAPVMSSFGYLVSPPMTLTTRVVGGRLSFPVLSYNNPDPTMGLRSVTVTTGLGKLDRHTVLRGPMDAMNVALASMTYVCRSQDGCVSGYNDTITIIANDEGFSGKGGPLTQTMLIKVAVQ
;
A
#
# COMPACT_ATOMS: atom_id res chain seq x y z
N MET A 1 31.64 28.31 -11.66
CA MET A 1 31.21 26.93 -11.37
C MET A 1 29.70 26.96 -11.11
N PRO A 2 28.82 26.43 -11.97
CA PRO A 2 27.42 26.29 -11.61
C PRO A 2 27.12 24.87 -11.09
N LEU A 3 26.47 24.80 -9.93
CA LEU A 3 25.84 23.60 -9.40
C LEU A 3 24.72 23.16 -10.36
N ALA A 4 24.82 21.95 -10.89
CA ALA A 4 23.70 21.33 -11.60
C ALA A 4 22.67 20.81 -10.58
N ALA A 5 21.49 21.41 -10.59
CA ALA A 5 20.32 20.85 -9.91
C ALA A 5 19.95 19.54 -10.62
N GLY A 6 20.25 18.41 -9.96
CA GLY A 6 19.87 17.09 -10.44
C GLY A 6 18.36 16.99 -10.54
N LEU A 7 17.87 16.74 -11.76
CA LEU A 7 16.48 16.39 -12.04
C LEU A 7 16.03 15.29 -11.07
N ILE A 8 15.03 15.60 -10.25
CA ILE A 8 14.33 14.60 -9.42
C ILE A 8 13.63 13.67 -10.42
N PRO A 9 13.97 12.36 -10.48
CA PRO A 9 13.28 11.46 -11.40
C PRO A 9 11.80 11.42 -11.03
N ALA A 10 10.95 11.67 -12.03
CA ALA A 10 9.50 11.63 -11.90
C ALA A 10 9.07 10.30 -11.27
N ALA A 11 8.21 10.36 -10.24
CA ALA A 11 7.64 9.17 -9.63
C ALA A 11 6.94 8.35 -10.73
N LYS A 12 7.44 7.14 -11.00
CA LYS A 12 6.85 6.27 -12.02
C LYS A 12 5.60 5.63 -11.42
N THR A 13 4.47 5.81 -12.10
CA THR A 13 3.15 5.34 -11.65
C THR A 13 3.18 3.82 -11.52
N VAL A 14 3.14 3.35 -10.28
CA VAL A 14 2.82 1.95 -9.99
C VAL A 14 1.36 1.76 -10.41
N PRO A 15 0.99 0.65 -11.09
CA PRO A 15 -0.41 0.39 -11.39
C PRO A 15 -1.23 0.44 -10.10
N VAL A 16 -2.43 1.02 -10.19
CA VAL A 16 -3.38 1.02 -9.08
C VAL A 16 -3.75 -0.43 -8.77
N VAL A 17 -3.47 -0.84 -7.54
CA VAL A 17 -3.84 -2.16 -7.02
C VAL A 17 -4.87 -1.96 -5.92
N SER A 18 -5.91 -2.79 -5.95
CA SER A 18 -6.87 -2.90 -4.88
C SER A 18 -6.96 -4.34 -4.39
N VAL A 19 -7.27 -4.48 -3.12
CA VAL A 19 -7.63 -5.74 -2.49
C VAL A 19 -9.15 -5.78 -2.38
N THR A 20 -9.71 -6.91 -2.79
CA THR A 20 -11.14 -7.20 -2.69
C THR A 20 -11.30 -8.52 -1.96
N ASP A 21 -12.24 -8.57 -1.03
CA ASP A 21 -12.62 -9.78 -0.34
C ASP A 21 -14.06 -10.14 -0.72
N LEU A 22 -14.24 -11.36 -1.22
CA LEU A 22 -15.52 -11.87 -1.72
C LEU A 22 -16.51 -12.13 -0.59
N ASP A 23 -16.04 -12.59 0.57
CA ASP A 23 -16.93 -12.93 1.68
C ASP A 23 -17.21 -11.76 2.62
N HIS A 24 -16.48 -10.65 2.47
CA HIS A 24 -16.74 -9.41 3.20
C HIS A 24 -18.19 -8.91 3.03
N LEU A 25 -18.80 -9.11 1.85
CA LEU A 25 -20.17 -8.68 1.56
C LEU A 25 -21.24 -9.61 2.14
N GLU A 26 -20.88 -10.82 2.59
CA GLU A 26 -21.84 -11.78 3.14
C GLU A 26 -22.14 -11.55 4.62
N TYR A 27 -21.29 -10.79 5.34
CA TYR A 27 -21.46 -10.54 6.78
C TYR A 27 -22.11 -9.18 7.05
N ALA A 28 -22.88 -9.13 8.14
CA ALA A 28 -23.48 -7.89 8.62
C ALA A 28 -22.42 -6.79 8.82
N PRO A 29 -22.74 -5.53 8.51
CA PRO A 29 -21.79 -4.43 8.65
C PRO A 29 -21.26 -4.33 10.08
N VAL A 30 -19.94 -4.42 10.23
CA VAL A 30 -19.28 -4.21 11.52
C VAL A 30 -19.22 -2.71 11.78
N MET A 31 -19.67 -2.31 12.97
CA MET A 31 -19.65 -0.92 13.41
C MET A 31 -18.66 -0.71 14.55
N SER A 32 -18.05 0.46 14.57
CA SER A 32 -17.28 0.97 15.72
C SER A 32 -18.22 1.35 16.86
N SER A 33 -17.65 1.58 18.05
CA SER A 33 -18.38 2.11 19.22
C SER A 33 -19.02 3.49 18.99
N PHE A 34 -18.61 4.19 17.92
CA PHE A 34 -19.16 5.49 17.53
C PHE A 34 -20.22 5.38 16.41
N GLY A 35 -20.60 4.16 16.01
CA GLY A 35 -21.62 3.92 14.99
C GLY A 35 -21.12 4.02 13.55
N TYR A 36 -19.82 4.22 13.33
CA TYR A 36 -19.25 4.19 11.98
C TYR A 36 -19.05 2.76 11.49
N LEU A 37 -19.34 2.50 10.22
CA LEU A 37 -18.97 1.26 9.53
C LEU A 37 -17.45 1.06 9.60
N VAL A 38 -17.00 -0.19 9.67
CA VAL A 38 -15.59 -0.55 9.74
C VAL A 38 -15.32 -1.66 8.71
N SER A 39 -14.37 -1.43 7.82
CA SER A 39 -13.89 -2.46 6.91
C SER A 39 -12.97 -3.46 7.63
N PRO A 40 -12.83 -4.69 7.12
CA PRO A 40 -11.96 -5.71 7.69
C PRO A 40 -10.54 -5.17 7.92
N PRO A 41 -9.91 -5.46 9.07
CA PRO A 41 -8.49 -5.23 9.27
C PRO A 41 -7.71 -6.14 8.33
N MET A 42 -6.60 -5.62 7.82
CA MET A 42 -5.66 -6.42 7.05
C MET A 42 -4.23 -5.94 7.31
N THR A 43 -3.29 -6.83 7.05
CA THR A 43 -1.86 -6.52 7.01
C THR A 43 -1.38 -6.56 5.57
N LEU A 44 -0.71 -5.49 5.14
CA LEU A 44 -0.05 -5.39 3.83
C LEU A 44 1.46 -5.36 4.03
N THR A 45 2.18 -6.31 3.47
CA THR A 45 3.64 -6.30 3.41
C THR A 45 4.08 -5.97 1.99
N THR A 46 4.91 -4.94 1.82
CA THR A 46 5.50 -4.60 0.53
C THR A 46 7.01 -4.78 0.58
N ARG A 47 7.57 -5.30 -0.52
CA ARG A 47 9.01 -5.46 -0.72
C ARG A 47 9.40 -5.04 -2.12
N VAL A 48 10.55 -4.42 -2.26
CA VAL A 48 11.13 -4.08 -3.55
C VAL A 48 12.63 -4.37 -3.53
N VAL A 49 13.17 -4.84 -4.66
CA VAL A 49 14.56 -5.34 -4.72
C VAL A 49 15.54 -4.18 -4.84
N GLY A 50 15.30 -3.25 -5.77
CA GLY A 50 16.19 -2.13 -6.06
C GLY A 50 15.72 -0.81 -5.45
N GLY A 51 14.67 -0.23 -6.05
CA GLY A 51 14.14 1.07 -5.72
C GLY A 51 13.44 1.11 -4.37
N ARG A 52 12.57 2.11 -4.19
CA ARG A 52 11.98 2.46 -2.90
C ARG A 52 10.53 2.88 -3.08
N LEU A 53 9.69 2.49 -2.12
CA LEU A 53 8.26 2.76 -2.09
C LEU A 53 7.93 3.85 -1.08
N SER A 54 6.94 4.68 -1.41
CA SER A 54 6.34 5.61 -0.45
C SER A 54 4.82 5.55 -0.54
N PHE A 55 4.17 5.69 0.63
CA PHE A 55 2.72 5.73 0.81
C PHE A 55 2.37 7.13 1.32
N PRO A 56 2.14 8.11 0.43
CA PRO A 56 1.91 9.50 0.84
C PRO A 56 0.55 9.70 1.54
N VAL A 57 -0.43 8.81 1.30
CA VAL A 57 -1.74 8.86 1.95
C VAL A 57 -1.91 7.65 2.85
N LEU A 58 -1.73 7.86 4.16
CA LEU A 58 -1.97 6.83 5.19
C LEU A 58 -3.22 7.12 6.02
N SER A 59 -3.78 8.33 5.93
CA SER A 59 -5.04 8.68 6.57
C SER A 59 -5.86 9.57 5.66
N TYR A 60 -7.18 9.38 5.62
CA TYR A 60 -8.10 10.20 4.83
C TYR A 60 -9.50 10.20 5.43
N ASN A 61 -10.24 11.28 5.15
CA ASN A 61 -11.66 11.34 5.47
C ASN A 61 -12.45 10.66 4.36
N ASN A 62 -13.22 9.63 4.71
CA ASN A 62 -14.08 9.00 3.73
C ASN A 62 -15.23 9.97 3.37
N PRO A 63 -15.54 10.17 2.07
CA PRO A 63 -16.70 10.97 1.67
C PRO A 63 -18.03 10.45 2.23
N ASP A 64 -18.10 9.14 2.53
CA ASP A 64 -19.22 8.55 3.23
C ASP A 64 -19.20 8.96 4.72
N PRO A 65 -20.19 9.73 5.21
CA PRO A 65 -20.25 10.18 6.60
C PRO A 65 -20.40 9.03 7.60
N THR A 66 -20.79 7.84 7.15
CA THR A 66 -20.91 6.64 8.00
C THR A 66 -19.58 5.94 8.23
N MET A 67 -18.50 6.34 7.57
CA MET A 67 -17.18 5.69 7.67
C MET A 67 -16.16 6.48 8.51
N GLY A 68 -16.33 7.79 8.67
CA GLY A 68 -15.44 8.62 9.49
C GLY A 68 -13.99 8.71 8.97
N LEU A 69 -13.06 9.07 9.86
CA LEU A 69 -11.63 9.12 9.55
C LEU A 69 -11.06 7.70 9.43
N ARG A 70 -10.36 7.43 8.32
CA ARG A 70 -9.70 6.17 8.04
C ARG A 70 -8.19 6.34 8.13
N SER A 71 -7.50 5.35 8.71
CA SER A 71 -6.05 5.40 8.88
C SER A 71 -5.39 4.03 8.77
N VAL A 72 -4.17 4.05 8.27
CA VAL A 72 -3.24 2.92 8.17
C VAL A 72 -2.04 3.22 9.06
N THR A 73 -1.65 2.24 9.86
CA THR A 73 -0.46 2.32 10.70
C THR A 73 0.71 1.62 10.02
N VAL A 74 1.88 2.26 10.01
CA VAL A 74 3.13 1.62 9.59
C VAL A 74 3.70 0.86 10.78
N THR A 75 3.84 -0.46 10.67
CA THR A 75 4.41 -1.32 11.71
C THR A 75 5.85 -1.73 11.41
N THR A 76 6.30 -1.58 10.16
CA THR A 76 7.71 -1.75 9.77
C THR A 76 8.06 -0.76 8.65
N GLY A 77 9.24 -0.17 8.73
CA GLY A 77 9.65 0.93 7.85
C GLY A 77 9.07 2.27 8.33
N LEU A 78 9.09 3.27 7.45
CA LEU A 78 8.58 4.62 7.70
C LEU A 78 7.35 4.96 6.84
N GLY A 79 6.98 4.08 5.90
CA GLY A 79 6.00 4.37 4.85
C GLY A 79 6.53 5.33 3.78
N LYS A 80 7.84 5.61 3.77
CA LYS A 80 8.46 6.61 2.89
C LYS A 80 9.86 6.18 2.48
N LEU A 81 10.06 6.04 1.18
CA LEU A 81 11.31 5.63 0.54
C LEU A 81 11.90 4.33 1.13
N ASP A 82 11.03 3.39 1.46
CA ASP A 82 11.39 2.10 2.06
C ASP A 82 11.53 1.00 1.02
N ARG A 83 12.39 0.02 1.28
CA ARG A 83 12.45 -1.24 0.51
C ARG A 83 11.53 -2.32 1.07
N HIS A 84 11.15 -2.18 2.33
CA HIS A 84 10.29 -3.09 3.05
C HIS A 84 9.39 -2.28 3.96
N THR A 85 8.08 -2.38 3.76
CA THR A 85 7.09 -1.72 4.61
C THR A 85 6.04 -2.72 5.01
N VAL A 86 5.63 -2.69 6.27
CA VAL A 86 4.45 -3.41 6.75
C VAL A 86 3.45 -2.36 7.21
N LEU A 87 2.25 -2.42 6.63
CA LEU A 87 1.12 -1.57 6.92
C LEU A 87 0.02 -2.41 7.57
N ARG A 88 -0.67 -1.85 8.56
CA ARG A 88 -1.84 -2.47 9.20
C ARG A 88 -2.98 -1.47 9.35
N GLY A 89 -4.21 -1.89 9.06
CA GLY A 89 -5.38 -1.01 9.04
C GLY A 89 -6.56 -1.61 8.29
N PRO A 90 -7.69 -0.88 8.20
CA PRO A 90 -8.88 -1.35 7.50
C PRO A 90 -8.66 -1.40 5.99
N MET A 91 -9.31 -2.36 5.32
CA MET A 91 -9.11 -2.67 3.90
C MET A 91 -9.37 -1.47 2.97
N ASP A 92 -10.37 -0.63 3.26
CA ASP A 92 -10.65 0.57 2.49
C ASP A 92 -9.48 1.58 2.55
N ALA A 93 -8.89 1.78 3.72
CA ALA A 93 -7.72 2.61 3.90
C ALA A 93 -6.46 2.04 3.24
N MET A 94 -6.32 0.72 3.22
CA MET A 94 -5.23 0.06 2.49
C MET A 94 -5.34 0.28 1.00
N ASN A 95 -6.55 0.22 0.43
CA ASN A 95 -6.77 0.48 -0.99
C ASN A 95 -6.43 1.94 -1.36
N VAL A 96 -6.73 2.90 -0.49
CA VAL A 96 -6.29 4.30 -0.70
C VAL A 96 -4.77 4.43 -0.61
N ALA A 97 -4.14 3.78 0.38
CA ALA A 97 -2.68 3.80 0.51
C ALA A 97 -2.00 3.20 -0.73
N LEU A 98 -2.47 2.03 -1.20
CA LEU A 98 -2.00 1.36 -2.42
C LEU A 98 -2.22 2.22 -3.67
N ALA A 99 -3.37 2.87 -3.81
CA ALA A 99 -3.66 3.76 -4.94
C ALA A 99 -2.75 5.00 -4.97
N SER A 100 -2.29 5.46 -3.80
CA SER A 100 -1.36 6.58 -3.66
C SER A 100 0.12 6.16 -3.73
N MET A 101 0.40 4.86 -3.78
CA MET A 101 1.76 4.33 -3.67
C MET A 101 2.64 4.81 -4.83
N THR A 102 3.85 5.26 -4.49
CA THR A 102 4.82 5.75 -5.46
C THR A 102 6.10 4.94 -5.40
N TYR A 103 6.70 4.70 -6.57
CA TYR A 103 7.99 4.06 -6.70
C TYR A 103 9.03 5.06 -7.20
N VAL A 104 10.18 5.08 -6.53
CA VAL A 104 11.35 5.86 -6.93
C VAL A 104 12.54 4.94 -6.95
N CYS A 105 13.31 5.00 -8.04
CA CYS A 105 14.63 4.41 -8.07
C CYS A 105 15.66 5.41 -8.57
N ARG A 106 16.74 5.55 -7.81
CA ARG A 106 17.81 6.50 -8.09
C ARG A 106 19.09 5.76 -8.48
N SER A 107 20.06 6.48 -9.03
CA SER A 107 21.39 5.91 -9.34
C SER A 107 22.06 5.27 -8.12
N GLN A 108 21.88 5.87 -6.94
CA GLN A 108 22.34 5.32 -5.64
C GLN A 108 21.67 4.00 -5.24
N ASP A 109 20.51 3.68 -5.81
CA ASP A 109 19.82 2.40 -5.62
C ASP A 109 20.23 1.37 -6.69
N GLY A 110 21.21 1.70 -7.55
CA GLY A 110 21.70 0.84 -8.63
C GLY A 110 20.90 0.92 -9.92
N CYS A 111 19.92 1.83 -10.00
CA CYS A 111 19.05 1.94 -11.15
C CYS A 111 19.69 2.74 -12.30
N VAL A 112 19.60 2.13 -13.48
CA VAL A 112 20.04 2.67 -14.77
C VAL A 112 18.93 2.46 -15.80
N SER A 113 19.01 3.14 -16.94
CA SER A 113 18.06 2.95 -18.05
C SER A 113 18.01 1.47 -18.46
N GLY A 114 16.81 0.93 -18.60
CA GLY A 114 16.58 -0.49 -18.91
C GLY A 114 16.60 -1.43 -17.69
N TYR A 115 16.85 -0.92 -16.48
CA TYR A 115 16.74 -1.72 -15.26
C TYR A 115 15.29 -2.13 -15.02
N ASN A 116 15.05 -3.39 -14.65
CA ASN A 116 13.73 -3.87 -14.26
C ASN A 116 13.73 -4.23 -12.77
N ASP A 117 12.77 -3.68 -12.04
CA ASP A 117 12.52 -4.02 -10.64
C ASP A 117 11.23 -4.82 -10.48
N THR A 118 11.10 -5.46 -9.33
CA THR A 118 9.88 -6.17 -8.93
C THR A 118 9.45 -5.69 -7.56
N ILE A 119 8.22 -5.17 -7.50
CA ILE A 119 7.52 -4.89 -6.25
C ILE A 119 6.71 -6.14 -5.90
N THR A 120 6.94 -6.68 -4.71
CA THR A 120 6.14 -7.76 -4.11
C THR A 120 5.19 -7.15 -3.12
N ILE A 121 3.90 -7.43 -3.26
CA ILE A 121 2.85 -7.05 -2.32
C ILE A 121 2.24 -8.33 -1.77
N ILE A 122 2.15 -8.44 -0.46
CA ILE A 122 1.54 -9.56 0.24
C ILE A 122 0.41 -8.97 1.09
N ALA A 123 -0.83 -9.36 0.81
CA ALA A 123 -2.02 -8.97 1.57
C ALA A 123 -2.44 -10.14 2.45
N ASN A 124 -2.69 -9.89 3.73
CA ASN A 124 -3.20 -10.86 4.71
C ASN A 124 -4.46 -10.27 5.38
N ASP A 125 -5.55 -11.01 5.36
CA ASP A 125 -6.88 -10.60 5.85
C ASP A 125 -7.07 -10.72 7.38
N GLU A 126 -6.02 -11.10 8.10
CA GLU A 126 -6.00 -11.35 9.54
C GLU A 126 -7.08 -12.32 10.06
N GLY A 127 -7.72 -13.08 9.15
CA GLY A 127 -8.80 -14.01 9.49
C GLY A 127 -10.06 -13.31 9.99
N PHE A 128 -10.34 -12.09 9.52
CA PHE A 128 -11.48 -11.29 9.99
C PHE A 128 -12.85 -11.92 9.69
N SER A 129 -13.00 -12.61 8.56
CA SER A 129 -14.23 -13.30 8.16
C SER A 129 -13.93 -14.66 7.52
N GLY A 130 -14.98 -15.46 7.33
CA GLY A 130 -14.90 -16.74 6.62
C GLY A 130 -14.40 -17.93 7.46
N LYS A 131 -14.56 -19.14 6.90
CA LYS A 131 -13.99 -20.37 7.46
C LYS A 131 -12.60 -20.57 6.87
N GLY A 132 -11.55 -20.48 7.67
CA GLY A 132 -10.18 -20.71 7.20
C GLY A 132 -9.07 -20.06 8.03
N GLY A 133 -9.42 -19.09 8.89
CA GLY A 133 -8.43 -18.29 9.58
C GLY A 133 -7.74 -17.31 8.62
N PRO A 134 -6.57 -16.77 8.99
CA PRO A 134 -5.87 -15.79 8.15
C PRO A 134 -5.42 -16.39 6.81
N LEU A 135 -5.84 -15.77 5.71
CA LEU A 135 -5.36 -16.10 4.37
C LEU A 135 -4.41 -15.02 3.86
N THR A 136 -3.64 -15.36 2.84
CA THR A 136 -2.63 -14.47 2.27
C THR A 136 -2.60 -14.58 0.76
N GLN A 137 -2.56 -13.42 0.09
CA GLN A 137 -2.39 -13.33 -1.35
C GLN A 137 -1.13 -12.53 -1.68
N THR A 138 -0.35 -13.03 -2.65
CA THR A 138 0.86 -12.36 -3.13
C THR A 138 0.66 -11.87 -4.55
N MET A 139 1.04 -10.61 -4.81
CA MET A 139 1.06 -9.98 -6.11
C MET A 139 2.47 -9.49 -6.42
N LEU A 140 2.90 -9.69 -7.68
CA LEU A 140 4.18 -9.20 -8.19
C LEU A 140 3.92 -8.16 -9.28
N ILE A 141 4.50 -6.98 -9.12
CA ILE A 141 4.43 -5.89 -10.09
C ILE A 141 5.82 -5.66 -10.66
N LYS A 142 5.98 -5.81 -11.97
CA LYS A 142 7.22 -5.48 -12.67
C LYS A 142 7.23 -3.98 -13.00
N VAL A 143 8.33 -3.31 -12.68
CA VAL A 143 8.52 -1.88 -12.95
C VAL A 143 9.81 -1.68 -13.73
N ALA A 144 9.71 -1.16 -14.95
CA ALA A 144 10.89 -0.79 -15.73
C ALA A 144 11.36 0.61 -15.35
N VAL A 145 12.64 0.81 -15.14
CA VAL A 145 13.30 2.12 -15.09
C VAL A 145 13.73 2.45 -16.52
N GLN A 146 13.30 3.61 -17.01
CA GLN A 146 13.66 4.10 -18.35
C GLN A 146 14.75 5.15 -18.22
#